data_AF-A0A7C4I4N1-F1
#
_entry.id   AF-A0A7C4I4N1-F1
#
_cell.length_a   1.000
_cell.length_b   1.000
_cell.length_c   1.000
_cell.angle_alpha   90.00
_cell.angle_beta   90.00
_cell.angle_gamma   90.00
#
_symmetry.space_group_name_H-M   'P 1'
#
loop_
_entity.id
_entity.type
_entity.pdbx_description
1 polymer ?
#
loop_
_entity_poly.entity_id
_entity_poly.type
_entity_poly.pdbx_seq_one_letter_code
_entity_poly.pdbx_strand_id
1 'polypeptide(L)'
;MAGKCPLCGEDVGWAEEKAGLYACLTVCVPAVRHPNHLLQKHPQYLHEAKKLARPVFYSSAALTAAAALLLTAGLWQASLAAAALSAVFFMIGWRRRKALLHRHRLLYSV
;
A
#
# COMPACT_ATOMS: atom_id res chain seq x y z
N MET A 1 -16.06 -12.21 -10.17
CA MET A 1 -16.78 -11.11 -9.52
C MET A 1 -16.24 -9.80 -10.06
N ALA A 2 -17.10 -8.98 -10.66
CA ALA A 2 -16.73 -7.64 -11.14
C ALA A 2 -16.66 -6.69 -9.94
N GLY A 3 -15.66 -5.82 -9.93
CA GLY A 3 -15.49 -4.72 -8.98
C GLY A 3 -15.54 -3.37 -9.70
N LYS A 4 -15.44 -2.28 -8.95
CA LYS A 4 -15.36 -0.93 -9.54
C LYS A 4 -14.00 -0.29 -9.26
N CYS A 5 -13.47 0.42 -10.25
CA CYS A 5 -12.24 1.17 -10.07
C CYS A 5 -12.45 2.24 -8.98
N PRO A 6 -11.63 2.29 -7.92
CA PRO A 6 -11.81 3.26 -6.84
C PRO A 6 -11.48 4.71 -7.25
N LEU A 7 -10.94 4.91 -8.45
CA LEU A 7 -10.54 6.22 -8.98
C LEU A 7 -11.61 6.80 -9.92
N CYS A 8 -12.00 6.08 -10.97
CA CYS A 8 -12.94 6.54 -11.99
C CYS A 8 -14.33 5.89 -11.93
N GLY A 9 -14.52 4.83 -11.14
CA GLY A 9 -15.81 4.14 -11.00
C GLY A 9 -16.17 3.17 -12.12
N GLU A 10 -15.32 3.01 -13.15
CA GLU A 10 -15.51 2.02 -14.22
C GLU A 10 -15.51 0.58 -13.68
N ASP A 11 -16.22 -0.32 -14.36
CA ASP A 11 -16.24 -1.73 -14.01
C ASP A 11 -14.91 -2.38 -14.38
N VAL A 12 -14.29 -3.04 -13.40
CA VAL A 12 -12.97 -3.68 -13.52
C VAL A 12 -12.99 -5.06 -12.86
N GLY A 13 -11.99 -5.88 -13.15
CA GLY A 13 -11.83 -7.16 -12.44
C GLY A 13 -11.54 -6.94 -10.95
N TRP A 14 -11.95 -7.87 -10.09
CA TRP A 14 -11.66 -7.82 -8.64
C TRP A 14 -10.16 -7.59 -8.34
N ALA A 15 -9.27 -8.21 -9.10
CA ALA A 15 -7.83 -8.00 -8.95
C ALA A 15 -7.40 -6.54 -9.22
N GLU A 16 -8.00 -5.89 -10.22
CA GLU A 16 -7.74 -4.49 -10.53
C GLU A 16 -8.37 -3.54 -9.50
N GLU A 17 -9.54 -3.87 -8.97
CA GLU A 17 -10.11 -3.14 -7.82
C GLU A 17 -9.14 -3.18 -6.63
N LYS A 18 -8.59 -4.35 -6.29
CA LYS A 18 -7.60 -4.47 -5.20
C LYS A 18 -6.29 -3.79 -5.53
N ALA A 19 -5.81 -3.84 -6.77
CA ALA A 19 -4.64 -3.08 -7.21
C ALA A 19 -4.87 -1.56 -7.07
N GLY A 20 -6.08 -1.09 -7.37
CA GLY A 20 -6.44 0.32 -7.29
C GLY A 20 -6.58 0.77 -5.85
N LEU A 21 -7.19 -0.06 -5.01
CA LEU A 21 -7.32 0.21 -3.58
C LEU A 21 -5.96 0.12 -2.88
N TYR A 22 -5.13 -0.86 -3.22
CA TYR A 22 -3.89 -1.19 -2.54
C TYR A 22 -2.73 -1.18 -3.52
N ALA A 23 -2.31 0.00 -3.95
CA ALA A 23 -1.20 0.13 -4.90
C ALA A 23 0.12 -0.53 -4.41
N CYS A 24 0.30 -0.74 -3.10
CA CYS A 24 1.41 -1.53 -2.57
C CYS A 24 1.39 -3.01 -3.02
N LEU A 25 0.20 -3.61 -3.23
CA LEU A 25 0.00 -4.96 -3.80
C LEU A 25 0.23 -5.03 -5.32
N THR A 26 0.59 -3.90 -5.92
CA THR A 26 1.02 -3.81 -7.30
C THR A 26 2.51 -3.49 -7.37
N VAL A 27 2.97 -2.57 -6.53
CA VAL A 27 4.34 -2.01 -6.61
C VAL A 27 5.36 -2.77 -5.77
N CYS A 28 5.00 -3.13 -4.55
CA CYS A 28 5.93 -3.71 -3.56
C CYS A 28 5.83 -5.23 -3.53
N VAL A 29 4.60 -5.74 -3.60
CA VAL A 29 4.30 -7.16 -3.77
C VAL A 29 3.56 -7.28 -5.10
N PRO A 30 4.09 -7.90 -6.15
CA PRO A 30 3.40 -8.03 -7.45
C PRO A 30 2.30 -9.10 -7.38
N ALA A 31 1.41 -9.01 -6.40
CA ALA A 31 0.30 -9.93 -6.19
C ALA A 31 -0.71 -9.83 -7.35
N VAL A 32 -0.89 -8.63 -7.89
CA VAL A 32 -1.64 -8.40 -9.13
C VAL A 32 -0.64 -8.25 -10.28
N ARG A 33 -0.44 -9.36 -11.02
CA ARG A 33 0.37 -9.34 -12.24
C ARG A 33 -0.38 -8.53 -13.30
N HIS A 34 0.09 -7.32 -13.57
CA HIS A 34 -0.39 -6.40 -14.61
C HIS A 34 -1.81 -5.84 -14.42
N PRO A 35 -2.00 -4.80 -13.59
CA PRO A 35 -3.25 -4.05 -13.56
C PRO A 35 -3.33 -3.11 -14.77
N ASN A 36 -3.79 -3.65 -15.89
CA ASN A 36 -3.85 -2.97 -17.19
C ASN A 36 -4.67 -1.69 -17.13
N HIS A 37 -5.81 -1.71 -16.44
CA HIS A 37 -6.65 -0.52 -16.29
C HIS A 37 -5.91 0.62 -15.57
N LEU A 38 -5.23 0.34 -14.45
CA LEU A 38 -4.46 1.36 -13.73
C LEU A 38 -3.26 1.87 -14.55
N LEU A 39 -2.59 0.99 -15.28
CA LEU A 39 -1.44 1.36 -16.12
C LEU A 39 -1.86 2.25 -17.29
N GLN A 40 -3.01 1.98 -17.89
CA GLN A 40 -3.49 2.71 -19.06
C GLN A 40 -4.22 4.01 -18.68
N LYS A 41 -5.14 3.95 -17.71
CA LYS A 41 -6.00 5.10 -17.36
C LYS A 41 -5.50 5.94 -16.20
N HIS A 42 -4.70 5.36 -15.30
CA HIS A 42 -4.24 6.05 -14.08
C HIS A 42 -2.72 5.92 -13.82
N PRO A 43 -1.85 6.16 -14.83
CA PRO A 43 -0.40 5.98 -14.67
C PRO A 43 0.20 6.92 -13.61
N GLN A 44 -0.36 8.12 -13.45
CA GLN A 44 0.11 9.10 -12.46
C GLN A 44 -0.13 8.61 -11.02
N TYR A 45 -1.30 8.02 -10.76
CA TYR A 45 -1.60 7.41 -9.46
C TYR A 45 -0.59 6.31 -9.13
N LEU A 46 -0.27 5.44 -10.08
CA LEU A 46 0.66 4.34 -9.88
C LEU A 46 2.10 4.84 -9.65
N HIS A 47 2.51 5.91 -10.35
CA HIS A 47 3.80 6.55 -10.14
C HIS A 47 3.93 7.18 -8.74
N GLU A 48 2.94 7.96 -8.31
CA GLU A 48 2.93 8.55 -6.96
C GLU A 48 2.86 7.49 -5.87
N ALA A 49 2.00 6.48 -6.06
CA ALA A 49 1.91 5.34 -5.15
C ALA A 49 3.26 4.62 -5.01
N LYS A 50 4.02 4.46 -6.11
CA LYS A 50 5.34 3.83 -6.06
C LYS A 50 6.36 4.62 -5.24
N LYS A 51 6.33 5.94 -5.33
CA LYS A 51 7.20 6.82 -4.54
C LYS A 51 6.86 6.77 -3.05
N LEU A 52 5.57 6.70 -2.70
CA LEU A 52 5.11 6.73 -1.31
C LEU A 52 5.10 5.36 -0.64
N ALA A 53 4.73 4.29 -1.33
CA ALA A 53 4.55 2.96 -0.75
C ALA A 53 5.87 2.28 -0.40
N ARG A 54 6.92 2.46 -1.22
CA ARG A 54 8.24 1.83 -1.01
C ARG A 54 8.85 2.13 0.37
N PRO A 55 9.07 3.40 0.76
CA PRO A 55 9.69 3.69 2.05
C PRO A 55 8.86 3.14 3.22
N VAL A 56 7.54 3.30 3.17
CA VAL A 56 6.65 2.81 4.23
C VAL A 56 6.68 1.28 4.35
N PHE A 57 6.61 0.57 3.22
CA PHE A 57 6.60 -0.88 3.19
C PHE A 57 7.94 -1.46 3.67
N TYR A 58 9.06 -0.97 3.16
CA TYR A 58 10.38 -1.49 3.57
C TYR A 58 10.74 -1.12 5.01
N SER A 59 10.39 0.08 5.50
CA SER A 59 10.60 0.44 6.90
C SER A 59 9.77 -0.40 7.85
N SER A 60 8.48 -0.63 7.55
CA SER A 60 7.62 -1.50 8.38
C SER A 60 8.06 -2.96 8.33
N ALA A 61 8.45 -3.48 7.16
CA ALA A 61 8.98 -4.83 7.03
C ALA A 61 10.28 -5.02 7.83
N ALA A 62 11.22 -4.06 7.73
CA ALA A 62 12.47 -4.09 8.48
C ALA A 62 12.24 -4.04 10.00
N LEU A 63 11.35 -3.17 10.48
CA LEU A 63 11.00 -3.06 11.90
C LEU A 63 10.31 -4.33 12.43
N THR A 64 9.47 -4.95 11.60
CA THR A 64 8.80 -6.21 11.96
C THR A 64 9.81 -7.36 12.05
N ALA A 65 10.75 -7.45 11.10
CA ALA A 65 11.83 -8.42 11.15
C ALA A 65 12.75 -8.19 12.37
N ALA A 66 13.09 -6.94 12.66
CA ALA A 66 13.87 -6.59 13.84
C ALA A 66 13.15 -6.96 15.14
N ALA A 67 11.84 -6.69 15.24
CA ALA A 67 11.03 -7.10 16.38
C ALA A 67 11.06 -8.63 16.57
N ALA A 68 10.88 -9.40 15.49
CA ALA A 68 10.93 -10.86 15.56
C ALA A 68 12.31 -11.38 16.04
N LEU A 69 13.40 -10.81 15.54
CA LEU A 69 14.75 -11.19 15.98
C LEU A 69 14.98 -10.87 17.47
N LEU A 70 14.58 -9.67 17.91
CA LEU A 70 14.70 -9.25 19.31
C LEU A 70 13.86 -10.14 20.24
N LEU A 71 12.69 -10.56 19.79
CA LEU A 71 11.82 -11.50 20.50
C LEU A 71 12.53 -12.84 20.74
N THR A 72 13.14 -13.41 19.68
CA THR A 72 13.88 -14.68 19.78
C THR A 72 15.15 -14.57 20.63
N ALA A 73 15.72 -13.36 20.77
CA ALA A 73 16.87 -13.08 21.62
C ALA A 73 16.51 -12.81 23.10
N GLY A 74 15.22 -12.88 23.49
CA GLY A 74 14.77 -12.61 24.85
C GLY A 74 14.70 -11.12 25.22
N LEU A 75 14.88 -10.21 24.26
CA LEU A 75 14.85 -8.75 24.46
C LEU A 75 13.42 -8.21 24.29
N TRP A 76 12.52 -8.63 25.19
CA TRP A 76 11.07 -8.36 25.09
C TRP A 76 10.71 -6.87 24.98
N GLN A 77 11.35 -5.99 25.76
CA GLN A 77 11.07 -4.56 25.73
C GLN A 77 11.48 -3.92 24.39
N ALA A 78 12.64 -4.31 23.85
CA ALA A 78 13.12 -3.83 22.55
C ALA A 78 12.24 -4.35 21.40
N SER A 79 11.77 -5.60 21.50
CA SER A 79 10.80 -6.17 20.56
C SER A 79 9.49 -5.38 20.55
N LEU A 80 8.95 -5.04 21.72
CA LEU A 80 7.72 -4.24 21.82
C LEU A 80 7.92 -2.84 21.23
N ALA A 81 9.05 -2.18 21.48
CA ALA A 81 9.37 -0.89 20.89
C ALA A 81 9.44 -0.95 19.36
N ALA A 82 10.12 -1.97 18.79
CA ALA A 82 10.19 -2.18 17.35
C ALA A 82 8.81 -2.48 16.73
N ALA A 83 7.99 -3.28 17.40
CA ALA A 83 6.61 -3.57 16.97
C ALA A 83 5.72 -2.30 16.99
N ALA A 84 5.83 -1.47 18.04
CA ALA A 84 5.11 -0.21 18.14
C ALA A 84 5.50 0.75 17.01
N LEU A 85 6.81 0.88 16.71
CA LEU A 85 7.29 1.67 15.58
C LEU A 85 6.73 1.13 14.25
N SER A 86 6.72 -0.19 14.05
CA SER A 86 6.12 -0.81 12.85
C SER A 86 4.65 -0.43 12.69
N ALA A 87 3.86 -0.47 13.77
CA ALA A 87 2.47 -0.06 13.79
C ALA A 87 2.28 1.43 13.43
N VAL A 88 3.18 2.32 13.90
CA VAL A 88 3.17 3.74 13.51
C VAL A 88 3.42 3.90 12.01
N PHE A 89 4.42 3.22 11.45
CA PHE A 89 4.65 3.24 10.00
C PHE A 89 3.45 2.72 9.21
N PHE A 90 2.78 1.67 9.71
CA PHE A 90 1.56 1.15 9.09
C PHE A 90 0.42 2.19 9.11
N MET A 91 0.20 2.88 10.23
CA MET A 91 -0.79 3.96 10.34
C MET A 91 -0.48 5.13 9.41
N ILE A 92 0.79 5.54 9.32
CA ILE A 92 1.23 6.58 8.38
C ILE A 92 0.96 6.15 6.94
N GLY A 93 1.30 4.89 6.60
CA GLY A 93 1.00 4.29 5.31
C GLY A 93 -0.47 4.33 4.96
N TRP A 94 -1.33 3.93 5.91
CA TRP A 94 -2.77 3.93 5.75
C TRP A 94 -3.33 5.35 5.52
N ARG A 95 -2.87 6.34 6.29
CA ARG A 95 -3.27 7.74 6.10
C ARG A 95 -2.85 8.27 4.73
N ARG A 96 -1.58 8.04 4.34
CA ARG A 96 -1.07 8.46 3.03
C ARG A 96 -1.80 7.79 1.87
N ARG A 97 -2.13 6.50 2.01
CA ARG A 97 -2.95 5.77 1.04
C ARG A 97 -4.33 6.41 0.88
N LYS A 98 -5.04 6.67 1.98
CA LYS A 98 -6.36 7.33 1.94
C LYS A 98 -6.27 8.71 1.29
N ALA A 99 -5.27 9.50 1.65
CA ALA A 99 -5.05 10.82 1.05
C ALA A 99 -4.76 10.73 -0.46
N LEU A 100 -3.93 9.78 -0.89
CA LEU A 100 -3.60 9.57 -2.29
C LEU A 100 -4.83 9.14 -3.11
N LEU A 101 -5.59 8.18 -2.60
CA LEU A 101 -6.85 7.74 -3.21
C LEU A 101 -7.84 8.89 -3.33
N HIS A 102 -8.04 9.66 -2.25
CA HIS A 102 -8.95 10.79 -2.25
C HIS A 102 -8.54 11.86 -3.28
N ARG A 103 -7.25 12.22 -3.31
CA ARG A 103 -6.72 13.22 -4.25
C ARG A 103 -6.92 12.79 -5.70
N HIS A 104 -6.57 11.55 -6.04
CA HIS A 104 -6.68 11.05 -7.42
C HIS A 104 -8.13 10.75 -7.80
N ARG A 105 -8.98 10.32 -6.86
CA ARG A 105 -10.41 10.15 -7.13
C ARG A 105 -11.05 11.47 -7.57
N LEU A 106 -10.75 12.58 -6.89
CA LEU A 106 -11.24 13.91 -7.31
C LEU A 106 -10.72 14.34 -8.69
N LEU A 107 -9.51 13.91 -9.07
CA LEU A 107 -8.92 14.23 -10.38
C LEU A 107 -9.53 13.40 -11.52
N TYR A 108 -10.04 12.20 -11.23
CA TYR A 108 -10.53 11.25 -12.22
C TYR A 108 -12.06 11.06 -12.21
N SER A 109 -12.79 11.74 -11.32
CA SER A 109 -14.26 11.65 -11.22
C SER A 109 -15.01 12.61 -12.17
N VAL A 110 -14.43 12.91 -13.35
CA VAL A 110 -15.05 13.75 -14.38
C VAL A 110 -15.85 12.88 -15.34
#